data_AF-A0A940ARI5-F1
#
_entry.id   AF-A0A940ARI5-F1
#
_cell.length_a   1.000
_cell.length_b   1.000
_cell.length_c   1.000
_cell.angle_alpha   90.00
_cell.angle_beta   90.00
_cell.angle_gamma   90.00
#
_symmetry.space_group_name_H-M   'P 1'
#
loop_
_entity.id
_entity.type
_entity.pdbx_description
1 polymer ?
#
loop_
_entity_poly.entity_id
_entity_poly.type
_entity_poly.pdbx_seq_one_letter_code
_entity_poly.pdbx_strand_id
1 'polypeptide(L)'
;MLKGLRLLLAPLLLLLCIVLAPAGAGAAGWGEAGEERILDYAVSAAIGEDAVMTVTERITVVIANYRIRHGIFRLFPVRIQKGGELRHYTFDVVSATLDGKPVPVHVREQLYTKACALGSEKRFAPAGTHTYEIVWKSTGHVLFLPERDEIYYNVTGNFWGGNNNSGPNSQLEGETYCANYTFEGTSVTTIDKEWWIGMSAKSHIIVKDDAQVISKAGNSGIGWGGNSPGSLLELQGGLIQAPSFYVGQSATNVTVQHTGGELKVTNLALGSWSADPIPNPDVNRKYYLSGSNSTLTVSGNIYNSGLIEIKDGATATVATYNGKGTLTIKDGATMTVTTYNSVGENQSIQAGGTLNVTTFNGQAGN
;
A
#
# COMPACT_ATOMS: atom_id res chain seq x y z
N MET A 1 65.07 51.90 -44.56
CA MET A 1 64.10 51.34 -45.54
C MET A 1 64.37 49.84 -45.56
N LEU A 2 63.54 48.88 -45.18
CA LEU A 2 62.09 48.67 -45.05
C LEU A 2 61.80 48.23 -43.58
N LYS A 3 60.81 48.67 -42.80
CA LYS A 3 59.34 48.77 -42.98
C LYS A 3 58.68 47.48 -43.50
N GLY A 4 58.12 46.71 -42.56
CA GLY A 4 56.88 45.98 -42.75
C GLY A 4 56.99 44.47 -42.93
N LEU A 5 56.83 43.72 -41.83
CA LEU A 5 55.84 42.63 -41.73
C LEU A 5 55.67 42.19 -40.26
N ARG A 6 55.19 43.13 -39.42
CA ARG A 6 54.51 42.78 -38.17
C ARG A 6 53.03 42.66 -38.51
N LEU A 7 52.55 41.48 -38.88
CA LEU A 7 51.13 41.07 -38.95
C LEU A 7 51.09 39.77 -39.75
N LEU A 8 50.92 38.60 -39.09
CA LEU A 8 50.26 37.38 -39.63
C LEU A 8 50.46 36.10 -38.78
N LEU A 9 51.05 36.16 -37.58
CA LEU A 9 51.20 34.95 -36.73
C LEU A 9 50.17 34.79 -35.61
N ALA A 10 49.21 35.72 -35.48
CA ALA A 10 48.16 35.65 -34.45
C ALA A 10 46.79 35.08 -34.90
N PRO A 11 46.41 34.95 -36.19
CA PRO A 11 45.14 34.30 -36.54
C PRO A 11 45.30 32.81 -36.92
N LEU A 12 46.52 32.29 -37.12
CA LEU A 12 46.70 30.91 -37.57
C LEU A 12 46.64 29.84 -36.46
N LEU A 13 46.72 30.26 -35.18
CA LEU A 13 46.57 29.36 -34.03
C LEU A 13 45.13 29.28 -33.49
N LEU A 14 44.22 30.15 -33.95
CA LEU A 14 42.79 30.08 -33.59
C LEU A 14 41.94 29.30 -34.59
N LEU A 15 42.47 28.97 -35.78
CA LEU A 15 41.76 28.16 -36.78
C LEU A 15 42.03 26.65 -36.68
N LEU A 16 42.96 26.21 -35.83
CA LEU A 16 43.28 24.78 -35.61
C LEU A 16 42.54 24.16 -34.41
N CYS A 17 41.61 24.89 -33.77
CA CYS A 17 40.81 24.36 -32.67
C CYS A 17 39.32 24.18 -33.01
N ILE A 18 38.87 24.50 -34.22
CA ILE A 18 37.44 24.44 -34.60
C ILE A 18 37.12 23.33 -35.63
N VAL A 19 38.12 22.60 -36.17
CA VAL A 19 37.89 21.56 -37.22
C VAL A 19 38.31 20.16 -36.78
N LEU A 20 38.20 19.85 -35.49
CA LEU A 20 38.14 18.47 -34.99
C LEU A 20 36.98 18.37 -34.01
N ALA A 21 35.76 18.56 -34.53
CA ALA A 21 34.58 17.97 -33.92
C ALA A 21 34.52 16.51 -34.41
N PRO A 22 34.78 15.50 -33.55
CA PRO A 22 34.27 14.18 -33.82
C PRO A 22 32.75 14.27 -33.73
N ALA A 23 32.10 13.96 -34.84
CA ALA A 23 30.68 13.68 -34.89
C ALA A 23 30.30 12.63 -33.84
N GLY A 24 29.28 12.96 -33.04
CA GLY A 24 28.36 11.99 -32.43
C GLY A 24 28.95 10.71 -31.84
N ALA A 25 29.81 10.82 -30.83
CA ALA A 25 29.90 9.77 -29.83
C ALA A 25 29.04 10.23 -28.65
N GLY A 26 27.93 9.53 -28.42
CA GLY A 26 27.03 9.83 -27.32
C GLY A 26 27.82 9.86 -26.02
N ALA A 27 27.84 11.02 -25.37
CA ALA A 27 27.99 11.06 -23.93
C ALA A 27 26.76 10.34 -23.37
N ALA A 28 26.84 9.02 -23.25
CA ALA A 28 26.07 8.30 -22.26
C ALA A 28 26.38 9.04 -20.96
N GLY A 29 25.39 9.75 -20.42
CA GLY A 29 25.55 10.42 -19.14
C GLY A 29 25.99 9.38 -18.14
N TRP A 30 27.19 9.53 -17.59
CA TRP A 30 27.54 8.90 -16.34
C TRP A 30 26.80 9.73 -15.29
N GLY A 31 25.48 9.56 -15.24
CA GLY A 31 24.70 10.06 -14.12
C GLY A 31 25.34 9.49 -12.87
N GLU A 32 25.53 10.33 -11.85
CA GLU A 32 25.84 9.87 -10.50
C GLU A 32 24.91 8.70 -10.17
N ALA A 33 25.41 7.48 -10.27
CA ALA A 33 24.68 6.33 -9.80
C ALA A 33 24.76 6.45 -8.27
N GLY A 34 23.77 7.13 -7.70
CA GLY A 34 23.57 7.14 -6.26
C GLY A 34 23.51 5.71 -5.73
N GLU A 35 23.66 5.54 -4.41
CA GLU A 35 23.67 4.22 -3.78
C GLU A 35 22.50 3.34 -4.27
N GLU A 36 22.79 2.09 -4.62
CA GLU A 36 21.79 1.13 -5.08
C GLU A 36 20.72 0.95 -4.01
N ARG A 37 19.49 1.26 -4.38
CA ARG A 37 18.36 1.25 -3.46
C ARG A 37 17.05 1.02 -4.20
N ILE A 38 16.03 0.63 -3.47
CA ILE A 38 14.67 0.56 -3.98
C ILE A 38 14.00 1.91 -3.71
N LEU A 39 13.49 2.53 -4.76
CA LEU A 39 12.77 3.81 -4.65
C LEU A 39 11.28 3.59 -4.41
N ASP A 40 10.71 2.57 -5.05
CA ASP A 40 9.29 2.24 -4.94
C ASP A 40 9.08 0.73 -5.14
N TYR A 41 8.12 0.19 -4.40
CA TYR A 41 7.68 -1.19 -4.56
C TYR A 41 6.16 -1.25 -4.48
N ALA A 42 5.52 -1.31 -5.64
CA ALA A 42 4.08 -1.52 -5.80
C ALA A 42 3.69 -2.99 -6.05
N VAL A 43 2.63 -3.46 -5.40
CA VAL A 43 2.09 -4.82 -5.60
C VAL A 43 0.58 -4.78 -5.70
N SER A 44 0.00 -5.30 -6.78
CA SER A 44 -1.44 -5.55 -6.93
C SER A 44 -1.72 -7.05 -7.03
N ALA A 45 -2.77 -7.53 -6.38
CA ALA A 45 -3.14 -8.94 -6.35
C ALA A 45 -4.66 -9.11 -6.51
N ALA A 46 -5.07 -9.96 -7.44
CA ALA A 46 -6.46 -10.35 -7.69
C ALA A 46 -6.62 -11.86 -7.54
N ILE A 47 -7.78 -12.34 -7.06
CA ILE A 47 -8.03 -13.77 -6.84
C ILE A 47 -9.27 -14.17 -7.62
N GLY A 48 -9.12 -15.16 -8.50
CA GLY A 48 -10.21 -15.72 -9.29
C GLY A 48 -11.06 -16.71 -8.49
N GLU A 49 -12.23 -17.05 -9.03
CA GLU A 49 -13.14 -18.07 -8.50
C GLU A 49 -12.49 -19.47 -8.40
N ASP A 50 -11.45 -19.71 -9.21
CA ASP A 50 -10.64 -20.92 -9.19
C ASP A 50 -9.55 -20.90 -8.08
N ALA A 51 -9.60 -19.92 -7.19
CA ALA A 51 -8.61 -19.67 -6.14
C ALA A 51 -7.18 -19.42 -6.65
N VAL A 52 -7.03 -19.03 -7.92
CA VAL A 52 -5.76 -18.58 -8.49
C VAL A 52 -5.57 -17.10 -8.17
N MET A 53 -4.48 -16.79 -7.47
CA MET A 53 -4.04 -15.42 -7.22
C MET A 53 -3.14 -14.94 -8.37
N THR A 54 -3.52 -13.86 -9.04
CA THR A 54 -2.69 -13.16 -10.03
C THR A 54 -2.11 -11.91 -9.39
N VAL A 55 -0.78 -11.79 -9.38
CA VAL A 55 -0.06 -10.68 -8.74
C VAL A 55 0.77 -9.93 -9.77
N THR A 56 0.72 -8.61 -9.72
CA THR A 56 1.60 -7.69 -10.45
C THR A 56 2.46 -6.93 -9.46
N GLU A 57 3.77 -7.11 -9.53
CA GLU A 57 4.75 -6.34 -8.75
C GLU A 57 5.46 -5.34 -9.67
N ARG A 58 5.53 -4.07 -9.28
CA ARG A 58 6.30 -3.00 -9.92
C ARG A 58 7.36 -2.49 -8.95
N ILE A 59 8.63 -2.59 -9.33
CA ILE A 59 9.77 -2.35 -8.44
C ILE A 59 10.70 -1.35 -9.13
N THR A 60 10.79 -0.14 -8.56
CA THR A 60 11.68 0.91 -9.06
C THR A 60 12.97 0.92 -8.27
N VAL A 61 14.10 0.81 -8.95
CA VAL A 61 15.42 0.67 -8.33
C VAL A 61 16.43 1.65 -8.93
N VAL A 62 17.38 2.09 -8.12
CA VAL A 62 18.62 2.72 -8.60
C VAL A 62 19.66 1.62 -8.81
N ILE A 63 20.19 1.52 -10.02
CA ILE A 63 21.21 0.56 -10.43
C ILE A 63 22.53 1.29 -10.60
N ALA A 64 23.55 0.91 -9.81
CA ALA A 64 24.92 1.39 -9.95
C ALA A 64 25.87 0.29 -10.46
N ASN A 65 25.32 -0.89 -10.79
CA ASN A 65 26.07 -2.10 -11.16
C ASN A 65 27.07 -2.58 -10.11
N TYR A 66 26.83 -2.27 -8.84
CA TYR A 66 27.65 -2.75 -7.74
C TYR A 66 27.14 -4.10 -7.22
N ARG A 67 25.96 -4.15 -6.61
CA ARG A 67 25.23 -5.37 -6.22
C ARG A 67 24.26 -5.78 -7.32
N ILE A 68 23.56 -4.82 -7.94
CA ILE A 68 22.62 -5.05 -9.05
C ILE A 68 23.38 -5.09 -10.39
N ARG A 69 24.08 -6.18 -10.65
CA ARG A 69 24.89 -6.33 -11.88
C ARG A 69 24.08 -6.79 -13.07
N HIS A 70 23.24 -7.81 -12.90
CA HIS A 70 22.57 -8.51 -14.00
C HIS A 70 21.06 -8.34 -14.01
N GLY A 71 20.51 -7.64 -13.01
CA GLY A 71 19.09 -7.50 -12.78
C GLY A 71 18.72 -7.72 -11.32
N ILE A 72 17.43 -7.87 -11.04
CA ILE A 72 16.92 -8.06 -9.67
C ILE A 72 16.51 -9.50 -9.39
N PHE A 73 16.51 -9.88 -8.12
CA PHE A 73 16.09 -11.21 -7.66
C PHE A 73 14.90 -11.11 -6.70
N ARG A 74 13.92 -11.99 -6.92
CA ARG A 74 12.76 -12.19 -6.06
C ARG A 74 12.77 -13.59 -5.48
N LEU A 75 12.63 -13.69 -4.17
CA LEU A 75 12.50 -14.96 -3.46
C LEU A 75 11.03 -15.15 -3.07
N PHE A 76 10.42 -16.21 -3.58
CA PHE A 76 9.03 -16.54 -3.33
C PHE A 76 8.93 -17.85 -2.53
N PRO A 77 8.39 -17.85 -1.30
CA PRO A 77 8.21 -19.07 -0.54
C PRO A 77 7.13 -19.92 -1.21
N VAL A 78 7.50 -21.10 -1.71
CA VAL A 78 6.56 -22.08 -2.30
C VAL A 78 6.16 -23.16 -1.30
N ARG A 79 6.77 -23.16 -0.13
CA ARG A 79 6.47 -24.09 0.96
C ARG A 79 6.62 -23.39 2.31
N ILE A 80 5.60 -23.45 3.16
CA ILE A 80 5.63 -22.84 4.51
C ILE A 80 5.08 -23.84 5.52
N GLN A 81 5.84 -24.09 6.60
CA GLN A 81 5.36 -24.91 7.71
C GLN A 81 4.58 -24.03 8.70
N LYS A 82 3.30 -24.35 8.92
CA LYS A 82 2.40 -23.63 9.84
C LYS A 82 1.58 -24.62 10.65
N GLY A 83 1.69 -24.56 11.97
CA GLY A 83 0.89 -25.41 12.87
C GLY A 83 1.13 -26.92 12.72
N GLY A 84 2.30 -27.34 12.24
CA GLY A 84 2.62 -28.75 11.99
C GLY A 84 2.34 -29.22 10.55
N GLU A 85 1.60 -28.44 9.76
CA GLU A 85 1.32 -28.74 8.36
C GLU A 85 2.25 -27.99 7.41
N LEU A 86 2.63 -28.64 6.30
CA LEU A 86 3.41 -28.03 5.22
C LEU A 86 2.46 -27.53 4.13
N ARG A 87 2.28 -26.22 4.04
CA ARG A 87 1.49 -25.58 2.98
C ARG A 87 2.33 -25.42 1.72
N HIS A 88 1.72 -25.62 0.57
CA HIS A 88 2.35 -25.49 -0.74
C HIS A 88 1.70 -24.34 -1.52
N TYR A 89 2.53 -23.54 -2.19
CA TYR A 89 2.10 -22.45 -3.07
C TYR A 89 2.75 -22.63 -4.44
N THR A 90 2.01 -22.43 -5.51
CA THR A 90 2.63 -22.38 -6.84
C THR A 90 3.27 -21.01 -7.06
N PHE A 91 4.07 -20.88 -8.12
CA PHE A 91 4.63 -19.59 -8.51
C PHE A 91 5.03 -19.70 -9.97
N ASP A 92 4.18 -19.11 -10.81
CA ASP A 92 4.23 -19.23 -12.25
C ASP A 92 4.29 -17.83 -12.85
N VAL A 93 5.45 -17.46 -13.40
CA VAL A 93 5.64 -16.13 -13.99
C VAL A 93 4.90 -16.05 -15.32
N VAL A 94 4.03 -15.04 -15.45
CA VAL A 94 3.24 -14.76 -16.66
C VAL A 94 4.00 -13.83 -17.59
N SER A 95 4.54 -12.72 -17.05
CA SER A 95 5.33 -11.75 -17.82
C SER A 95 6.30 -11.00 -16.93
N ALA A 96 7.38 -10.50 -17.52
CA ALA A 96 8.24 -9.53 -16.87
C ALA A 96 8.76 -8.48 -17.86
N THR A 97 8.87 -7.24 -17.40
CA THR A 97 9.44 -6.13 -18.17
C THR A 97 10.46 -5.33 -17.35
N LEU A 98 11.37 -4.69 -18.06
CA LEU A 98 12.27 -3.64 -17.60
C LEU A 98 11.97 -2.40 -18.44
N ASP A 99 11.49 -1.33 -17.80
CA ASP A 99 11.04 -0.09 -18.44
C ASP A 99 10.04 -0.35 -19.60
N GLY A 100 9.09 -1.25 -19.37
CA GLY A 100 8.05 -1.62 -20.32
C GLY A 100 8.50 -2.55 -21.46
N LYS A 101 9.78 -2.93 -21.51
CA LYS A 101 10.29 -3.90 -22.51
C LYS A 101 10.48 -5.28 -21.88
N PRO A 102 10.18 -6.38 -22.59
CA PRO A 102 10.38 -7.73 -22.05
C PRO A 102 11.79 -7.93 -21.51
N VAL A 103 11.90 -8.48 -20.31
CA VAL A 103 13.18 -8.80 -19.65
C VAL A 103 13.29 -10.32 -19.49
N PRO A 104 14.49 -10.92 -19.66
CA PRO A 104 14.66 -12.34 -19.40
C PRO A 104 14.30 -12.70 -17.96
N VAL A 105 13.62 -13.84 -17.80
CA VAL A 105 13.22 -14.39 -16.50
C VAL A 105 13.89 -15.74 -16.33
N HIS A 106 14.51 -15.95 -15.17
CA HIS A 106 15.06 -17.26 -14.81
C HIS A 106 14.58 -17.67 -13.42
N VAL A 107 13.81 -18.77 -13.35
CA VAL A 107 13.27 -19.28 -12.09
C VAL A 107 13.99 -20.56 -11.70
N ARG A 108 14.49 -20.61 -10.47
CA ARG A 108 15.07 -21.83 -9.87
C ARG A 108 14.38 -22.11 -8.56
N GLU A 109 13.99 -23.36 -8.35
CA GLU A 109 13.49 -23.80 -7.05
C GLU A 109 14.65 -24.27 -6.17
N GLN A 110 14.66 -23.82 -4.92
CA GLN A 110 15.62 -24.22 -3.90
C GLN A 110 14.89 -24.44 -2.58
N LEU A 111 14.84 -25.71 -2.13
CA LEU A 111 14.20 -26.15 -0.90
C LEU A 111 12.74 -25.67 -0.78
N TYR A 112 12.49 -24.60 -0.03
CA TYR A 112 11.15 -24.09 0.25
C TYR A 112 10.82 -22.81 -0.52
N THR A 113 11.69 -22.38 -1.44
CA THR A 113 11.62 -21.08 -2.12
C THR A 113 11.87 -21.22 -3.62
N LYS A 114 11.15 -20.47 -4.46
CA LYS A 114 11.56 -20.19 -5.85
C LYS A 114 12.30 -18.86 -5.91
N ALA A 115 13.51 -18.88 -6.44
CA ALA A 115 14.29 -17.70 -6.78
C ALA A 115 14.04 -17.31 -8.23
N CYS A 116 13.47 -16.13 -8.45
CA CYS A 116 13.18 -15.55 -9.74
C CYS A 116 14.16 -14.41 -10.03
N ALA A 117 15.02 -14.58 -11.02
CA ALA A 117 15.91 -13.55 -11.52
C ALA A 117 15.24 -12.83 -12.69
N LEU A 118 15.22 -11.49 -12.64
CA LEU A 118 14.71 -10.60 -13.68
C LEU A 118 15.87 -9.84 -14.29
N GLY A 119 16.35 -10.27 -15.45
CA GLY A 119 17.53 -9.71 -16.09
C GLY A 119 18.39 -10.75 -16.81
N SER A 120 19.44 -10.28 -17.49
CA SER A 120 20.29 -11.14 -18.30
C SER A 120 21.51 -11.62 -17.51
N GLU A 121 21.72 -12.94 -17.41
CA GLU A 121 22.96 -13.50 -16.85
C GLU A 121 24.22 -13.10 -17.65
N LYS A 122 24.09 -12.61 -18.89
CA LYS A 122 25.21 -12.33 -19.80
C LYS A 122 25.50 -10.85 -19.99
N ARG A 123 24.61 -9.95 -19.57
CA ARG A 123 24.73 -8.50 -19.79
C ARG A 123 24.52 -7.77 -18.48
N PHE A 124 25.20 -6.64 -18.32
CA PHE A 124 24.91 -5.75 -17.21
C PHE A 124 23.51 -5.16 -17.36
N ALA A 125 22.80 -5.02 -16.24
CA ALA A 125 21.61 -4.20 -16.18
C ALA A 125 22.01 -2.74 -16.49
N PRO A 126 21.20 -1.97 -17.22
CA PRO A 126 21.47 -0.56 -17.44
C PRO A 126 21.62 0.18 -16.10
N ALA A 127 22.63 1.04 -15.98
CA ALA A 127 22.81 1.89 -14.81
C ALA A 127 21.81 3.06 -14.84
N GLY A 128 21.37 3.50 -13.67
CA GLY A 128 20.37 4.55 -13.50
C GLY A 128 19.12 4.07 -12.78
N THR A 129 18.05 4.87 -12.84
CA THR A 129 16.75 4.52 -12.26
C THR A 129 15.92 3.75 -13.26
N HIS A 130 15.47 2.56 -12.87
CA HIS A 130 14.72 1.65 -13.72
C HIS A 130 13.55 1.01 -12.98
N THR A 131 12.48 0.67 -13.71
CA THR A 131 11.32 -0.03 -13.15
C THR A 131 11.19 -1.42 -13.75
N TYR A 132 11.24 -2.43 -12.89
CA TYR A 132 10.85 -3.79 -13.23
C TYR A 132 9.35 -3.97 -12.98
N GLU A 133 8.67 -4.67 -13.87
CA GLU A 133 7.31 -5.16 -13.63
C GLU A 133 7.29 -6.67 -13.83
N ILE A 134 6.73 -7.42 -12.89
CA ILE A 134 6.52 -8.87 -13.00
C ILE A 134 5.06 -9.20 -12.70
N VAL A 135 4.45 -9.98 -13.58
CA VAL A 135 3.13 -10.58 -13.37
C VAL A 135 3.31 -12.07 -13.15
N TRP A 136 2.74 -12.62 -12.09
CA TRP A 136 2.81 -14.05 -11.77
C TRP A 136 1.49 -14.56 -11.19
N LYS A 137 1.29 -15.88 -11.28
CA LYS A 137 0.15 -16.60 -10.72
C LYS A 137 0.59 -17.56 -9.62
N SER A 138 -0.27 -17.74 -8.62
CA SER A 138 -0.07 -18.67 -7.52
C SER A 138 -1.38 -19.28 -7.02
N THR A 139 -1.34 -20.54 -6.63
CA THR A 139 -2.43 -21.26 -5.94
C THR A 139 -2.02 -21.63 -4.51
N GLY A 140 -2.97 -22.13 -3.71
CA GLY A 140 -2.72 -22.57 -2.33
C GLY A 140 -2.77 -21.44 -1.30
N HIS A 141 -3.06 -20.21 -1.72
CA HIS A 141 -3.25 -19.06 -0.83
C HIS A 141 -4.63 -19.03 -0.18
N VAL A 142 -5.63 -19.66 -0.81
CA VAL A 142 -6.98 -19.82 -0.27
C VAL A 142 -7.07 -21.11 0.55
N LEU A 143 -7.58 -20.99 1.77
CA LEU A 143 -7.93 -22.08 2.67
C LEU A 143 -9.45 -22.20 2.70
N PHE A 144 -9.97 -23.30 2.19
CA PHE A 144 -11.41 -23.59 2.22
C PHE A 144 -11.81 -24.13 3.59
N LEU A 145 -12.72 -23.44 4.30
CA LEU A 145 -13.24 -23.82 5.61
C LEU A 145 -14.74 -24.12 5.51
N PRO A 146 -15.34 -24.87 6.46
CA PRO A 146 -16.74 -25.29 6.35
C PRO A 146 -17.77 -24.16 6.21
N GLU A 147 -17.45 -22.96 6.70
CA GLU A 147 -18.38 -21.82 6.69
C GLU A 147 -17.99 -20.72 5.70
N ARG A 148 -16.80 -20.82 5.07
CA ARG A 148 -16.14 -19.72 4.36
C ARG A 148 -14.73 -20.07 3.88
N ASP A 149 -14.11 -19.17 3.12
CA ASP A 149 -12.74 -19.35 2.64
C ASP A 149 -11.79 -18.26 3.17
N GLU A 150 -10.55 -18.59 3.54
CA GLU A 150 -9.53 -17.69 4.13
C GLU A 150 -8.36 -17.46 3.18
N ILE A 151 -7.76 -16.25 3.15
CA ILE A 151 -6.45 -16.03 2.53
C ILE A 151 -5.43 -15.51 3.53
N TYR A 152 -4.21 -16.01 3.39
CA TYR A 152 -3.02 -15.43 4.00
C TYR A 152 -1.98 -15.15 2.92
N TYR A 153 -1.60 -13.88 2.75
CA TYR A 153 -0.57 -13.47 1.80
C TYR A 153 0.37 -12.42 2.41
N ASN A 154 1.68 -12.69 2.33
CA ASN A 154 2.73 -11.76 2.73
C ASN A 154 3.31 -11.09 1.49
N VAL A 155 3.07 -9.79 1.36
CA VAL A 155 3.12 -9.07 0.07
C VAL A 155 4.51 -8.56 -0.26
N THR A 156 5.23 -8.03 0.73
CA THR A 156 6.61 -7.57 0.57
C THR A 156 7.62 -8.70 0.77
N GLY A 157 7.19 -9.81 1.38
CA GLY A 157 8.05 -10.87 1.90
C GLY A 157 8.71 -10.49 3.23
N ASN A 158 9.27 -11.49 3.93
CA ASN A 158 10.01 -11.32 5.18
C ASN A 158 11.52 -11.09 4.97
N PHE A 159 11.99 -10.93 3.73
CA PHE A 159 13.42 -10.99 3.40
C PHE A 159 14.10 -9.62 3.39
N TRP A 160 13.78 -8.80 4.40
CA TRP A 160 14.41 -7.50 4.65
C TRP A 160 15.09 -7.57 6.01
N GLY A 161 16.25 -8.26 6.04
CA GLY A 161 17.09 -8.38 7.24
C GLY A 161 16.61 -9.40 8.28
N GLY A 162 17.49 -10.34 8.65
CA GLY A 162 17.31 -11.22 9.82
C GLY A 162 17.14 -12.70 9.49
N ASN A 163 18.28 -13.38 9.32
CA ASN A 163 18.53 -14.82 9.23
C ASN A 163 17.89 -15.64 8.07
N ASN A 164 18.79 -16.04 7.17
CA ASN A 164 18.76 -17.29 6.38
C ASN A 164 17.81 -17.39 5.17
N ASN A 165 17.97 -16.50 4.18
CA ASN A 165 18.09 -16.87 2.75
C ASN A 165 18.53 -15.63 1.92
N SER A 166 19.82 -15.34 1.89
CA SER A 166 20.39 -14.12 1.29
C SER A 166 20.55 -14.26 -0.24
N GLY A 167 19.52 -13.87 -0.99
CA GLY A 167 19.71 -13.48 -2.39
C GLY A 167 20.58 -12.21 -2.49
N PRO A 168 21.24 -11.93 -3.63
CA PRO A 168 22.22 -10.84 -3.74
C PRO A 168 21.64 -9.42 -3.49
N ASN A 169 20.31 -9.27 -3.47
CA ASN A 169 19.62 -7.99 -3.27
C ASN A 169 18.98 -7.84 -1.88
N SER A 170 19.13 -8.81 -0.97
CA SER A 170 18.45 -8.83 0.35
C SER A 170 18.95 -7.77 1.35
N GLN A 171 19.81 -6.85 0.90
CA GLN A 171 20.43 -5.77 1.68
C GLN A 171 20.24 -4.39 1.04
N LEU A 172 19.35 -4.26 0.05
CA LEU A 172 19.00 -2.95 -0.51
C LEU A 172 17.96 -2.31 0.41
N GLU A 173 18.30 -1.23 1.11
CA GLU A 173 17.32 -0.43 1.85
C GLU A 173 16.62 0.54 0.87
N GLY A 174 15.34 0.82 1.07
CA GLY A 174 14.53 1.67 0.19
C GLY A 174 13.74 2.72 0.94
N GLU A 175 13.56 3.89 0.32
CA GLU A 175 12.94 5.07 0.96
C GLU A 175 11.41 5.02 0.97
N THR A 176 10.76 4.19 0.14
CA THR A 176 9.31 3.99 0.17
C THR A 176 8.91 2.62 -0.37
N TYR A 177 8.20 1.83 0.43
CA TYR A 177 7.51 0.61 0.00
C TYR A 177 6.02 0.98 -0.17
N CYS A 178 5.35 0.61 -1.26
CA CYS A 178 3.99 1.01 -1.60
C CYS A 178 3.09 -0.19 -1.96
N ALA A 179 2.58 -1.02 -1.05
CA ALA A 179 1.75 -2.17 -1.46
C ALA A 179 0.33 -1.72 -1.94
N ASN A 180 -0.05 -1.99 -3.19
CA ASN A 180 -1.28 -1.48 -3.83
C ASN A 180 -2.28 -2.62 -4.19
N TYR A 181 -3.10 -3.09 -3.27
CA TYR A 181 -4.03 -4.20 -3.44
C TYR A 181 -5.31 -3.77 -4.20
N THR A 182 -5.77 -4.59 -5.13
CA THR A 182 -7.08 -4.41 -5.80
C THR A 182 -7.81 -5.74 -5.84
N PHE A 183 -8.91 -5.87 -5.09
CA PHE A 183 -9.75 -7.07 -5.07
C PHE A 183 -10.90 -6.92 -6.09
N GLU A 184 -11.01 -7.83 -7.06
CA GLU A 184 -12.03 -7.85 -8.13
C GLU A 184 -12.60 -9.28 -8.32
N GLY A 185 -13.93 -9.41 -8.43
CA GLY A 185 -14.63 -10.68 -8.63
C GLY A 185 -14.80 -11.54 -7.37
N THR A 186 -15.76 -12.48 -7.44
CA THR A 186 -16.33 -13.31 -6.35
C THR A 186 -15.37 -13.51 -5.19
N SER A 187 -15.58 -12.73 -4.14
CA SER A 187 -14.64 -12.63 -3.05
C SER A 187 -14.54 -13.86 -2.20
N VAL A 188 -13.30 -14.16 -1.89
CA VAL A 188 -12.92 -14.98 -0.77
C VAL A 188 -11.97 -14.13 0.03
N THR A 189 -12.32 -13.71 1.25
CA THR A 189 -11.34 -13.59 2.34
C THR A 189 -12.09 -13.54 3.67
N THR A 190 -12.07 -14.65 4.38
CA THR A 190 -12.54 -14.70 5.75
C THR A 190 -11.45 -15.24 6.64
N ILE A 191 -10.94 -14.44 7.57
CA ILE A 191 -9.74 -14.79 8.34
C ILE A 191 -10.19 -15.31 9.71
N ASP A 192 -9.78 -16.54 10.09
CA ASP A 192 -10.04 -17.21 11.39
C ASP A 192 -9.34 -16.52 12.57
N LYS A 193 -8.53 -15.49 12.29
CA LYS A 193 -7.84 -14.67 13.28
C LYS A 193 -7.75 -13.21 12.80
N GLU A 194 -7.28 -12.34 13.69
CA GLU A 194 -6.99 -10.92 13.45
C GLU A 194 -6.36 -10.70 12.08
N TRP A 195 -6.92 -9.80 11.28
CA TRP A 195 -6.22 -9.30 10.11
C TRP A 195 -5.74 -7.89 10.39
N TRP A 196 -4.44 -7.72 10.53
CA TRP A 196 -3.83 -6.41 10.50
C TRP A 196 -3.30 -6.20 9.10
N ILE A 197 -3.65 -5.08 8.46
CA ILE A 197 -2.77 -4.56 7.43
C ILE A 197 -1.64 -3.87 8.21
N GLY A 198 -0.70 -4.70 8.64
CA GLY A 198 0.55 -4.30 9.27
C GLY A 198 1.43 -3.70 8.20
N MET A 199 1.67 -2.40 8.31
CA MET A 199 2.28 -1.63 7.26
C MET A 199 3.63 -1.17 7.77
N SER A 200 4.67 -1.83 7.29
CA SER A 200 6.04 -1.28 7.29
C SER A 200 6.26 -0.37 6.07
N ALA A 201 5.18 0.05 5.39
CA ALA A 201 5.13 0.59 4.01
C ALA A 201 3.86 1.43 3.79
N LYS A 202 3.83 2.40 2.86
CA LYS A 202 2.56 2.97 2.37
C LYS A 202 1.75 1.87 1.66
N SER A 203 0.42 1.90 1.72
CA SER A 203 -0.42 0.95 0.97
C SER A 203 -1.68 1.59 0.46
N HIS A 204 -2.15 1.12 -0.69
CA HIS A 204 -3.46 1.42 -1.25
C HIS A 204 -4.23 0.11 -1.37
N ILE A 205 -5.45 0.00 -0.86
CA ILE A 205 -6.27 -1.20 -0.98
C ILE A 205 -7.61 -0.81 -1.56
N ILE A 206 -8.12 -1.59 -2.51
CA ILE A 206 -9.44 -1.37 -3.11
C ILE A 206 -10.27 -2.64 -2.96
N VAL A 207 -11.43 -2.54 -2.31
CA VAL A 207 -12.45 -3.58 -2.20
C VAL A 207 -13.61 -3.19 -3.13
N LYS A 208 -13.87 -3.99 -4.17
CA LYS A 208 -14.88 -3.70 -5.20
C LYS A 208 -16.05 -4.69 -5.16
N ASP A 209 -17.12 -4.34 -5.90
CA ASP A 209 -18.20 -5.26 -6.32
C ASP A 209 -18.90 -6.00 -5.17
N ASP A 210 -18.91 -7.34 -5.18
CA ASP A 210 -19.55 -8.19 -4.17
C ASP A 210 -18.56 -8.65 -3.09
N ALA A 211 -17.41 -7.98 -2.97
CA ALA A 211 -16.30 -8.55 -2.23
C ALA A 211 -16.46 -8.56 -0.71
N GLN A 212 -16.30 -9.71 -0.06
CA GLN A 212 -16.41 -9.95 1.38
C GLN A 212 -15.03 -10.16 2.03
N VAL A 213 -14.67 -9.26 2.94
CA VAL A 213 -13.49 -9.32 3.81
C VAL A 213 -13.94 -9.44 5.26
N ILE A 214 -13.96 -10.66 5.79
CA ILE A 214 -14.55 -10.96 7.11
C ILE A 214 -13.49 -11.43 8.12
N SER A 215 -13.29 -10.67 9.18
CA SER A 215 -12.58 -11.10 10.40
C SER A 215 -13.56 -11.77 11.36
N LYS A 216 -13.24 -12.97 11.87
CA LYS A 216 -14.03 -13.60 12.93
C LYS A 216 -13.57 -13.25 14.34
N ALA A 217 -12.32 -12.82 14.53
CA ALA A 217 -11.75 -12.61 15.84
C ALA A 217 -10.71 -11.47 15.87
N GLY A 218 -10.73 -10.73 16.99
CA GLY A 218 -9.76 -9.72 17.39
C GLY A 218 -9.71 -8.46 16.52
N ASN A 219 -8.57 -7.79 16.53
CA ASN A 219 -8.38 -6.46 15.96
C ASN A 219 -8.09 -6.51 14.46
N SER A 220 -8.70 -5.59 13.71
CA SER A 220 -8.48 -5.45 12.27
C SER A 220 -8.35 -4.01 11.86
N GLY A 221 -7.82 -3.71 10.68
CA GLY A 221 -7.74 -2.33 10.20
C GLY A 221 -6.44 -1.99 9.48
N ILE A 222 -6.25 -0.68 9.28
CA ILE A 222 -5.17 -0.09 8.50
C ILE A 222 -4.23 0.75 9.38
N GLY A 223 -2.93 0.68 9.12
CA GLY A 223 -1.93 1.51 9.80
C GLY A 223 -1.51 1.01 11.18
N TRP A 224 -1.22 -0.29 11.30
CA TRP A 224 -0.64 -0.90 12.50
C TRP A 224 0.90 -0.97 12.43
N GLY A 225 1.58 -0.63 13.53
CA GLY A 225 3.03 -0.42 13.55
C GLY A 225 3.41 0.97 13.00
N GLY A 226 4.48 1.60 13.52
CA GLY A 226 4.83 2.98 13.21
C GLY A 226 5.14 3.27 11.72
N ASN A 227 4.96 4.53 11.32
CA ASN A 227 5.30 5.14 10.01
C ASN A 227 4.77 4.44 8.74
N SER A 228 3.54 4.77 8.35
CA SER A 228 2.92 4.44 7.04
C SER A 228 2.15 5.63 6.45
N PRO A 229 2.82 6.78 6.19
CA PRO A 229 2.15 7.98 5.70
C PRO A 229 1.62 7.79 4.26
N GLY A 230 0.38 8.21 4.03
CA GLY A 230 -0.30 8.24 2.74
C GLY A 230 -1.08 6.97 2.40
N SER A 231 -1.39 6.13 3.39
CA SER A 231 -2.10 4.87 3.15
C SER A 231 -3.58 5.09 2.88
N LEU A 232 -4.17 4.28 2.01
CA LEU A 232 -5.53 4.42 1.52
C LEU A 232 -6.24 3.06 1.49
N LEU A 233 -7.44 2.99 2.04
CA LEU A 233 -8.40 1.91 1.81
C LEU A 233 -9.60 2.49 1.08
N GLU A 234 -9.88 2.01 -0.12
CA GLU A 234 -11.10 2.28 -0.87
C GLU A 234 -12.05 1.10 -0.74
N LEU A 235 -13.26 1.35 -0.24
CA LEU A 235 -14.37 0.43 -0.26
C LEU A 235 -15.35 0.97 -1.31
N GLN A 236 -15.32 0.40 -2.52
CA GLN A 236 -16.14 0.80 -3.66
C GLN A 236 -17.41 -0.06 -3.79
N GLY A 237 -17.47 -1.18 -3.06
CA GLY A 237 -18.57 -2.15 -3.00
C GLY A 237 -18.31 -3.19 -1.92
N GLY A 238 -19.10 -4.26 -1.89
CA GLY A 238 -18.83 -5.42 -1.04
C GLY A 238 -19.11 -5.23 0.44
N LEU A 239 -18.51 -6.08 1.27
CA LEU A 239 -18.64 -6.14 2.73
C LEU A 239 -17.27 -6.25 3.38
N ILE A 240 -16.93 -5.35 4.29
CA ILE A 240 -15.90 -5.58 5.30
C ILE A 240 -16.60 -5.85 6.62
N GLN A 241 -16.28 -6.97 7.28
CA GLN A 241 -16.81 -7.30 8.60
C GLN A 241 -15.68 -7.62 9.58
N ALA A 242 -15.69 -7.06 10.81
CA ALA A 242 -14.71 -7.40 11.83
C ALA A 242 -15.18 -7.08 13.27
N PRO A 243 -14.71 -7.76 14.32
CA PRO A 243 -15.01 -7.36 15.68
C PRO A 243 -14.52 -5.95 15.99
N SER A 244 -13.28 -5.63 15.62
CA SER A 244 -12.71 -4.31 15.81
C SER A 244 -12.04 -3.83 14.53
N PHE A 245 -12.22 -2.57 14.16
CA PHE A 245 -11.59 -1.96 13.00
C PHE A 245 -10.85 -0.68 13.37
N TYR A 246 -9.58 -0.57 13.00
CA TYR A 246 -8.72 0.57 13.31
C TYR A 246 -8.34 1.35 12.06
N VAL A 247 -8.29 2.66 12.20
CA VAL A 247 -7.78 3.60 11.22
C VAL A 247 -6.62 4.35 11.86
N GLY A 248 -5.41 3.86 11.63
CA GLY A 248 -4.16 4.44 12.12
C GLY A 248 -4.03 4.39 13.65
N GLN A 249 -3.51 3.27 14.20
CA GLN A 249 -3.23 3.18 15.64
C GLN A 249 -2.03 4.07 16.05
N SER A 250 -1.18 4.46 15.11
CA SER A 250 -0.03 5.38 15.29
C SER A 250 -0.17 6.66 14.43
N ALA A 251 0.71 7.66 14.58
CA ALA A 251 0.60 9.02 14.02
C ALA A 251 0.85 9.11 12.49
N THR A 252 0.08 8.39 11.68
CA THR A 252 0.34 8.24 10.23
C THR A 252 -0.83 8.70 9.38
N ASN A 253 -0.54 9.29 8.22
CA ASN A 253 -1.52 9.70 7.20
C ASN A 253 -2.23 8.48 6.62
N VAL A 254 -3.43 8.16 7.07
CA VAL A 254 -4.25 7.03 6.69
C VAL A 254 -5.66 7.50 6.34
N THR A 255 -6.16 7.09 5.19
CA THR A 255 -7.49 7.45 4.69
C THR A 255 -8.30 6.19 4.39
N VAL A 256 -9.57 6.19 4.78
CA VAL A 256 -10.60 5.28 4.27
C VAL A 256 -11.53 6.09 3.37
N GLN A 257 -11.73 5.63 2.13
CA GLN A 257 -12.70 6.13 1.17
C GLN A 257 -13.78 5.05 0.98
N HIS A 258 -14.88 5.17 1.71
CA HIS A 258 -16.02 4.27 1.62
C HIS A 258 -17.06 4.91 0.67
N THR A 259 -17.05 4.45 -0.57
CA THR A 259 -17.83 4.98 -1.70
C THR A 259 -18.87 4.00 -2.25
N GLY A 260 -18.91 2.77 -1.75
CA GLY A 260 -20.00 1.80 -1.92
C GLY A 260 -19.84 0.61 -0.96
N GLY A 261 -20.91 -0.14 -0.70
CA GLY A 261 -20.86 -1.37 0.09
C GLY A 261 -21.19 -1.21 1.58
N GLU A 262 -20.74 -2.17 2.40
CA GLU A 262 -20.97 -2.19 3.85
C GLU A 262 -19.66 -2.37 4.63
N LEU A 263 -19.46 -1.54 5.67
CA LEU A 263 -18.51 -1.82 6.75
C LEU A 263 -19.30 -2.15 8.02
N LYS A 264 -19.21 -3.40 8.48
CA LYS A 264 -19.93 -3.91 9.65
C LYS A 264 -18.98 -4.34 10.76
N VAL A 265 -18.94 -3.58 11.84
CA VAL A 265 -17.98 -3.83 12.93
C VAL A 265 -18.61 -3.76 14.30
N THR A 266 -18.03 -4.41 15.30
CA THR A 266 -18.44 -4.17 16.69
C THR A 266 -17.85 -2.86 17.18
N ASN A 267 -16.57 -2.61 16.92
CA ASN A 267 -15.94 -1.37 17.32
C ASN A 267 -15.12 -0.75 16.18
N LEU A 268 -15.16 0.58 16.06
CA LEU A 268 -14.37 1.36 15.10
C LEU A 268 -13.52 2.37 15.88
N ALA A 269 -12.21 2.38 15.64
CA ALA A 269 -11.29 3.32 16.27
C ALA A 269 -10.50 4.08 15.22
N LEU A 270 -10.66 5.40 15.15
CA LEU A 270 -9.72 6.27 14.45
C LEU A 270 -8.66 6.68 15.48
N GLY A 271 -7.65 5.83 15.70
CA GLY A 271 -6.66 5.97 16.78
C GLY A 271 -6.67 4.82 17.79
N SER A 272 -6.43 5.12 19.07
CA SER A 272 -6.37 4.14 20.17
C SER A 272 -7.68 4.11 20.99
N TRP A 273 -7.97 2.96 21.62
CA TRP A 273 -9.13 2.76 22.52
C TRP A 273 -9.06 3.59 23.81
N SER A 274 -7.86 3.73 24.36
CA SER A 274 -7.61 4.34 25.65
C SER A 274 -7.08 5.73 25.43
N ALA A 275 -7.99 6.72 25.55
CA ALA A 275 -7.70 8.15 25.59
C ALA A 275 -6.39 8.53 24.91
N ASP A 276 -6.44 8.79 23.59
CA ASP A 276 -5.31 9.37 22.87
C ASP A 276 -4.79 10.57 23.70
N PRO A 277 -3.56 10.52 24.24
CA PRO A 277 -3.05 11.56 25.14
C PRO A 277 -2.77 12.87 24.40
N ILE A 278 -2.92 12.86 23.07
CA ILE A 278 -2.76 14.02 22.21
C ILE A 278 -4.12 14.32 21.59
N PRO A 279 -4.91 15.24 22.16
CA PRO A 279 -5.98 15.85 21.39
C PRO A 279 -5.38 16.89 20.43
N ASN A 280 -5.79 16.86 19.15
CA ASN A 280 -5.60 17.92 18.11
C ASN A 280 -4.17 17.98 17.49
N PRO A 281 -3.87 18.47 16.24
CA PRO A 281 -4.70 18.98 15.11
C PRO A 281 -4.38 18.42 13.70
N ASP A 282 -3.45 17.47 13.55
CA ASP A 282 -3.03 17.03 12.21
C ASP A 282 -3.92 15.88 11.70
N VAL A 283 -4.68 16.21 10.66
CA VAL A 283 -5.72 15.46 9.96
C VAL A 283 -5.16 14.22 9.25
N ASN A 284 -4.49 13.35 10.01
CA ASN A 284 -3.78 12.21 9.45
C ASN A 284 -4.68 10.97 9.40
N ARG A 285 -5.79 10.91 10.16
CA ARG A 285 -6.72 9.77 10.14
C ARG A 285 -8.07 10.24 9.62
N LYS A 286 -8.46 9.75 8.44
CA LYS A 286 -9.66 10.20 7.75
C LYS A 286 -10.54 9.01 7.39
N TYR A 287 -11.83 9.11 7.68
CA TYR A 287 -12.85 8.18 7.22
C TYR A 287 -13.92 8.96 6.46
N TYR A 288 -13.98 8.75 5.16
CA TYR A 288 -14.99 9.33 4.29
C TYR A 288 -16.01 8.26 3.93
N LEU A 289 -17.29 8.52 4.23
CA LEU A 289 -18.43 7.70 3.91
C LEU A 289 -19.31 8.46 2.92
N SER A 290 -19.52 7.91 1.72
CA SER A 290 -20.09 8.64 0.59
C SER A 290 -20.92 7.72 -0.28
N GLY A 291 -22.04 8.21 -0.81
CA GLY A 291 -22.90 7.47 -1.74
C GLY A 291 -24.03 6.72 -1.04
N SER A 292 -25.21 6.73 -1.66
CA SER A 292 -26.44 6.16 -1.08
C SER A 292 -26.43 4.64 -0.93
N ASN A 293 -25.49 3.96 -1.58
CA ASN A 293 -25.24 2.52 -1.48
C ASN A 293 -24.13 2.18 -0.46
N SER A 294 -23.64 3.15 0.30
CA SER A 294 -22.60 2.97 1.32
C SER A 294 -23.20 2.96 2.73
N THR A 295 -22.86 1.94 3.50
CA THR A 295 -23.44 1.69 4.83
C THR A 295 -22.37 1.40 5.88
N LEU A 296 -22.38 2.13 6.99
CA LEU A 296 -21.53 1.87 8.14
C LEU A 296 -22.36 1.37 9.32
N THR A 297 -22.10 0.15 9.79
CA THR A 297 -22.76 -0.44 10.95
C THR A 297 -21.73 -0.67 12.07
N VAL A 298 -21.90 0.01 13.20
CA VAL A 298 -21.07 -0.16 14.42
C VAL A 298 -21.94 -0.58 15.60
N SER A 299 -21.93 -1.87 15.95
CA SER A 299 -22.82 -2.43 16.99
C SER A 299 -22.38 -2.15 18.43
N GLY A 300 -21.13 -1.71 18.61
CA GLY A 300 -20.54 -1.30 19.88
C GLY A 300 -20.10 0.16 19.82
N ASN A 301 -18.80 0.42 19.82
CA ASN A 301 -18.27 1.77 20.03
C ASN A 301 -17.52 2.33 18.82
N ILE A 302 -17.79 3.59 18.49
CA ILE A 302 -16.85 4.44 17.76
C ILE A 302 -15.98 5.19 18.77
N TYR A 303 -14.66 5.19 18.56
CA TYR A 303 -13.70 6.06 19.23
C TYR A 303 -13.04 6.93 18.17
N ASN A 304 -13.46 8.20 18.08
CA ASN A 304 -13.00 9.11 17.06
C ASN A 304 -12.02 10.14 17.62
N SER A 305 -10.72 10.04 17.29
CA SER A 305 -9.76 11.13 17.47
C SER A 305 -9.29 11.77 16.14
N GLY A 306 -9.95 11.45 15.02
CA GLY A 306 -9.63 11.95 13.68
C GLY A 306 -10.81 12.67 13.01
N LEU A 307 -10.94 12.47 11.68
CA LEU A 307 -12.05 12.99 10.88
C LEU A 307 -12.96 11.85 10.42
N ILE A 308 -14.26 11.98 10.70
CA ILE A 308 -15.32 11.21 10.04
C ILE A 308 -16.18 12.19 9.25
N GLU A 309 -16.28 12.00 7.93
CA GLU A 309 -17.21 12.73 7.08
C GLU A 309 -18.18 11.75 6.42
N ILE A 310 -19.48 12.04 6.52
CA ILE A 310 -20.57 11.28 5.92
C ILE A 310 -21.33 12.21 4.96
N LYS A 311 -21.47 11.82 3.71
CA LYS A 311 -22.07 12.64 2.65
C LYS A 311 -22.79 11.83 1.58
N ASP A 312 -23.35 12.53 0.60
CA ASP A 312 -23.92 11.99 -0.63
C ASP A 312 -24.94 10.86 -0.39
N GLY A 313 -25.83 11.06 0.58
CA GLY A 313 -26.90 10.11 0.93
C GLY A 313 -26.46 8.84 1.67
N ALA A 314 -25.20 8.73 2.08
CA ALA A 314 -24.70 7.56 2.80
C ALA A 314 -25.32 7.43 4.20
N THR A 315 -25.33 6.20 4.73
CA THR A 315 -25.96 5.91 6.02
C THR A 315 -25.03 5.26 7.03
N ALA A 316 -25.15 5.66 8.30
CA ALA A 316 -24.41 5.05 9.41
C ALA A 316 -25.31 4.75 10.61
N THR A 317 -25.19 3.56 11.19
CA THR A 317 -25.87 3.15 12.42
C THR A 317 -24.85 2.77 13.48
N VAL A 318 -24.90 3.42 14.64
CA VAL A 318 -23.87 3.33 15.67
C VAL A 318 -24.51 3.17 17.05
N ALA A 319 -24.09 2.15 17.82
CA ALA A 319 -24.60 2.00 19.19
C ALA A 319 -24.06 3.09 20.12
N THR A 320 -22.74 3.26 20.19
CA THR A 320 -22.12 4.30 21.02
C THR A 320 -21.08 5.09 20.24
N TYR A 321 -21.19 6.41 20.22
CA TYR A 321 -20.19 7.30 19.64
C TYR A 321 -19.43 8.03 20.74
N ASN A 322 -18.10 7.88 20.76
CA ASN A 322 -17.20 8.58 21.68
C ASN A 322 -16.31 9.53 20.87
N GLY A 323 -16.67 10.81 20.82
CA GLY A 323 -16.03 11.79 19.95
C GLY A 323 -15.03 12.69 20.65
N LYS A 324 -13.79 12.68 20.16
CA LYS A 324 -12.72 13.67 20.44
C LYS A 324 -12.30 14.46 19.20
N GLY A 325 -12.66 13.97 18.00
CA GLY A 325 -12.31 14.55 16.70
C GLY A 325 -13.49 15.23 15.99
N THR A 326 -13.38 15.37 14.68
CA THR A 326 -14.41 16.01 13.83
C THR A 326 -15.39 14.98 13.27
N LEU A 327 -16.67 15.31 13.32
CA LEU A 327 -17.76 14.62 12.65
C LEU A 327 -18.47 15.59 11.71
N THR A 328 -18.48 15.28 10.41
CA THR A 328 -19.24 16.05 9.41
C THR A 328 -20.31 15.16 8.80
N ILE A 329 -21.55 15.63 8.76
CA ILE A 329 -22.67 14.94 8.11
C ILE A 329 -23.34 15.94 7.20
N LYS A 330 -23.39 15.67 5.89
CA LYS A 330 -23.87 16.63 4.87
C LYS A 330 -24.52 15.92 3.68
N ASP A 331 -25.00 16.69 2.72
CA ASP A 331 -25.41 16.21 1.39
C ASP A 331 -26.40 15.02 1.45
N GLY A 332 -27.44 15.13 2.28
CA GLY A 332 -28.50 14.13 2.44
C GLY A 332 -28.10 12.87 3.23
N ALA A 333 -26.88 12.80 3.76
CA ALA A 333 -26.45 11.68 4.59
C ALA A 333 -27.16 11.63 5.94
N THR A 334 -27.23 10.41 6.51
CA THR A 334 -27.84 10.15 7.81
C THR A 334 -26.94 9.33 8.71
N MET A 335 -26.79 9.75 9.97
CA MET A 335 -26.18 8.94 11.03
C MET A 335 -27.18 8.78 12.17
N THR A 336 -27.39 7.55 12.62
CA THR A 336 -28.21 7.22 13.80
C THR A 336 -27.32 6.67 14.90
N VAL A 337 -27.38 7.29 16.08
CA VAL A 337 -26.55 6.97 17.25
C VAL A 337 -27.42 6.71 18.47
N THR A 338 -27.26 5.55 19.12
CA THR A 338 -28.02 5.28 20.36
C THR A 338 -27.47 6.10 21.53
N THR A 339 -26.16 6.11 21.75
CA THR A 339 -25.51 6.90 22.80
C THR A 339 -24.40 7.75 22.22
N TYR A 340 -24.51 9.07 22.36
CA TYR A 340 -23.50 10.02 21.92
C TYR A 340 -22.79 10.62 23.13
N ASN A 341 -21.51 10.32 23.29
CA ASN A 341 -20.65 10.86 24.32
C ASN A 341 -19.77 11.96 23.71
N SER A 342 -20.02 13.22 24.08
CA SER A 342 -19.14 14.34 23.80
C SER A 342 -18.03 14.35 24.83
N VAL A 343 -16.82 13.97 24.42
CA VAL A 343 -15.68 13.79 25.34
C VAL A 343 -14.48 14.63 24.91
N GLY A 344 -14.52 15.95 25.12
CA GLY A 344 -13.33 16.82 25.05
C GLY A 344 -13.55 18.15 24.33
N GLU A 345 -12.57 19.05 24.44
CA GLU A 345 -12.63 20.43 23.92
C GLU A 345 -12.46 20.56 22.40
N ASN A 346 -12.10 19.49 21.68
CA ASN A 346 -11.74 19.52 20.25
C ASN A 346 -12.75 18.78 19.34
N GLN A 347 -13.93 18.49 19.86
CA GLN A 347 -14.99 17.91 19.04
C GLN A 347 -15.65 19.00 18.19
N SER A 348 -15.83 18.74 16.90
CA SER A 348 -16.67 19.59 16.05
C SER A 348 -17.69 18.75 15.29
N ILE A 349 -18.92 19.26 15.22
CA ILE A 349 -20.01 18.66 14.46
C ILE A 349 -20.44 19.68 13.39
N GLN A 350 -20.36 19.30 12.13
CA GLN A 350 -20.88 20.09 11.01
C GLN A 350 -22.07 19.35 10.40
N ALA A 351 -23.27 19.90 10.59
CA ALA A 351 -24.51 19.25 10.17
C ALA A 351 -25.15 20.00 8.99
N GLY A 352 -24.90 19.50 7.78
CA GLY A 352 -25.72 19.74 6.57
C GLY A 352 -26.62 18.55 6.20
N GLY A 353 -26.57 17.46 6.99
CA GLY A 353 -27.40 16.25 6.88
C GLY A 353 -28.06 15.91 8.22
N THR A 354 -28.47 14.64 8.43
CA THR A 354 -29.26 14.24 9.60
C THR A 354 -28.44 13.42 10.61
N LEU A 355 -28.40 13.88 11.86
CA LEU A 355 -27.86 13.15 13.00
C LEU A 355 -28.98 12.84 14.00
N ASN A 356 -29.37 11.58 14.12
CA ASN A 356 -30.36 11.12 15.10
C ASN A 356 -29.64 10.57 16.33
N VAL A 357 -29.95 11.11 17.52
CA VAL A 357 -29.34 10.69 18.78
C VAL A 357 -30.41 10.32 19.79
N THR A 358 -30.34 9.10 20.34
CA THR A 358 -31.28 8.67 21.39
C THR A 358 -30.89 9.20 22.77
N THR A 359 -29.61 9.07 23.13
CA THR A 359 -29.05 9.54 24.41
C THR A 359 -27.82 10.40 24.14
N PHE A 360 -27.78 11.63 24.66
CA PHE A 360 -26.62 12.52 24.54
C PHE A 360 -26.00 12.80 25.91
N ASN A 361 -24.72 12.50 26.05
CA ASN A 361 -23.91 12.75 27.24
C ASN A 361 -22.82 13.76 26.89
N GLY A 362 -23.03 15.04 27.20
CA GLY A 362 -22.07 16.11 26.94
C GLY A 362 -22.03 17.15 28.05
N GLN A 363 -20.95 17.94 28.11
CA GLN A 363 -20.87 19.14 28.95
C GLN A 363 -21.59 20.29 28.22
N ALA A 364 -22.28 21.16 28.96
CA ALA A 364 -22.96 22.30 28.37
C ALA A 364 -21.95 23.24 27.67
N GLY A 365 -22.11 23.47 26.35
CA GLY A 365 -21.27 24.38 25.56
C GLY A 365 -20.52 23.76 24.39
N ASN A 366 -20.57 22.43 24.22
CA ASN A 366 -20.01 21.68 23.07
C ASN A 366 -21.11 21.18 22.11
#